data_AF-A0A5C3P7B5-F1
#
_entry.id   AF-A0A5C3P7B5-F1
#
_cell.length_a   1.000
_cell.length_b   1.000
_cell.length_c   1.000
_cell.angle_alpha   90.00
_cell.angle_beta   90.00
_cell.angle_gamma   90.00
#
_symmetry.space_group_name_H-M   'P 1'
#
loop_
_entity.id
_entity.type
_entity.pdbx_description
1 polymer ?
#
loop_
_entity_poly.entity_id
_entity_poly.type
_entity_poly.pdbx_seq_one_letter_code
_entity_poly.pdbx_strand_id
1 'polypeptide(L)'
;MRCLFSVPIHPRRKTLQSVGDLIVWSRFWTGSADVSAGVINWKTNAVVWQYGPSVWGQFLIMDPSHVLIFNDRGVFVYEFDPDAPRAIPAPPATDEDYVLHLALPRLKENSEVVSSRSYEQGPRYLTSDRPFFRENPDLDVLALYIEIFTQRNYGREHFVLVVPFKTIRARLEALAHVQPEERQISRSVPWDQWGSDGARLLKLGASPHGISVMGSRVAIPFRDYASLNTMDIYIVDVRPKSEQESFVGCDRDVSSALGAPHGVIDASDTIQGLESFAEPVTTTLPYRMTYLKARSDGESKFAETQGLTHDGMVIACSPLGSTT
;
A
#
# COMPACT_ATOMS: atom_id res chain seq x y z
N MET A 1 -22.04 -9.59 23.82
CA MET A 1 -21.92 -8.12 23.74
C MET A 1 -21.92 -7.76 22.26
N ARG A 2 -23.01 -7.18 21.73
CA ARG A 2 -23.15 -6.84 20.30
C ARG A 2 -22.68 -5.40 20.09
N CYS A 3 -21.51 -5.21 19.47
CA CYS A 3 -21.11 -3.89 18.98
C CYS A 3 -21.87 -3.63 17.67
N LEU A 4 -23.02 -2.95 17.79
CA LEU A 4 -23.73 -2.35 16.65
C LEU A 4 -23.41 -0.86 16.65
N PHE A 5 -22.40 -0.46 15.88
CA PHE A 5 -22.25 0.95 15.48
C PHE A 5 -22.93 1.12 14.13
N SER A 6 -24.21 1.46 14.14
CA SER A 6 -24.94 1.95 12.97
C SER A 6 -25.26 3.42 13.22
N VAL A 7 -24.39 4.31 12.75
CA VAL A 7 -24.72 5.72 12.54
C VAL A 7 -24.77 5.92 11.02
N PRO A 8 -25.82 6.54 10.46
CA PRO A 8 -25.89 6.80 9.03
C PRO A 8 -24.92 7.95 8.72
N ILE A 9 -23.78 7.63 8.12
CA ILE A 9 -22.72 8.59 7.80
C ILE A 9 -22.50 8.58 6.29
N HIS A 10 -22.75 9.72 5.63
CA HIS A 10 -22.37 9.97 4.24
C HIS A 10 -20.89 9.61 4.00
N PRO A 11 -20.48 9.20 2.78
CA PRO A 11 -19.20 8.55 2.52
C PRO A 11 -18.02 9.55 2.58
N ARG A 12 -17.67 9.96 3.80
CA ARG A 12 -16.37 10.54 4.13
C ARG A 12 -15.43 9.36 4.35
N ARG A 13 -14.32 9.30 3.59
CA ARG A 13 -13.32 8.23 3.70
C ARG A 13 -12.89 8.13 5.15
N LYS A 14 -13.33 7.09 5.84
CA LYS A 14 -12.80 6.67 7.14
C LYS A 14 -12.07 5.38 6.87
N THR A 15 -10.79 5.32 7.17
CA THR A 15 -10.12 4.03 7.22
C THR A 15 -10.25 3.50 8.63
N LEU A 16 -10.66 2.25 8.73
CA LEU A 16 -10.68 1.48 9.96
C LEU A 16 -9.99 0.17 9.64
N GLN A 17 -8.88 -0.09 10.30
CA GLN A 17 -8.17 -1.35 10.18
C GLN A 17 -7.97 -1.93 11.57
N SER A 18 -8.03 -3.25 11.68
CA SER A 18 -7.76 -3.98 12.90
C SER A 18 -6.58 -4.93 12.71
N VAL A 19 -5.66 -4.94 13.67
CA VAL A 19 -4.58 -5.93 13.79
C VAL A 19 -4.61 -6.46 15.22
N GLY A 20 -5.23 -7.62 15.39
CA GLY A 20 -5.44 -8.22 16.71
C GLY A 20 -6.26 -7.35 17.66
N ASP A 21 -5.61 -6.91 18.75
CA ASP A 21 -6.24 -6.08 19.78
C ASP A 21 -6.22 -4.58 19.43
N LEU A 22 -5.59 -4.21 18.31
CA LEU A 22 -5.41 -2.83 17.90
C LEU A 22 -6.37 -2.47 16.78
N ILE A 23 -6.89 -1.25 16.84
CA ILE A 23 -7.69 -0.62 15.80
C ILE A 23 -7.00 0.69 15.42
N VAL A 24 -6.64 0.85 14.16
CA VAL A 24 -6.25 2.14 13.61
C VAL A 24 -7.47 2.82 13.00
N TRP A 25 -7.58 4.11 13.27
CA TRP A 25 -8.60 4.95 12.69
C TRP A 25 -7.96 6.21 12.12
N SER A 26 -8.55 6.71 11.03
CA SER A 26 -8.23 8.03 10.50
C SER A 26 -9.51 8.81 10.24
N ARG A 27 -9.47 10.11 10.49
CA ARG A 27 -10.59 11.02 10.24
C ARG A 27 -10.12 12.19 9.40
N PHE A 28 -10.64 12.25 8.18
CA PHE A 28 -10.45 13.39 7.27
C PHE A 28 -11.63 14.36 7.41
N TRP A 29 -11.35 15.60 7.77
CA TRP A 29 -12.34 16.67 7.79
C TRP A 29 -12.20 17.53 6.54
N THR A 30 -13.26 17.59 5.74
CA THR A 30 -13.36 18.53 4.63
C THR A 30 -13.61 19.92 5.21
N GLY A 31 -12.58 20.76 5.32
CA GLY A 31 -12.72 22.18 5.66
C GLY A 31 -11.88 22.69 6.83
N SER A 32 -11.30 21.80 7.65
CA SER A 32 -10.18 22.13 8.53
C SER A 32 -9.03 21.18 8.22
N ALA A 33 -7.78 21.66 8.30
CA ALA A 33 -6.60 20.83 8.07
C ALA A 33 -6.45 19.71 9.11
N ASP A 34 -7.35 19.57 10.08
CA ASP A 34 -7.23 18.64 11.20
C ASP A 34 -7.53 17.19 10.77
N VAL A 35 -6.61 16.57 10.04
CA VAL A 35 -6.55 15.11 10.00
C VAL A 35 -6.09 14.64 11.37
N SER A 36 -6.87 13.73 11.95
CA SER A 36 -6.48 13.02 13.17
C SER A 36 -6.47 11.54 12.86
N ALA A 37 -5.43 10.87 13.34
CA ALA A 37 -5.32 9.43 13.28
C ALA A 37 -4.82 8.91 14.62
N GLY A 38 -5.16 7.66 14.92
CA GLY A 38 -4.71 7.03 16.14
C GLY A 38 -4.85 5.53 16.11
N VAL A 39 -4.17 4.89 17.05
CA VAL A 39 -4.26 3.46 17.33
C VAL A 39 -4.85 3.30 18.73
N ILE A 40 -5.91 2.50 18.83
CA ILE A 40 -6.55 2.15 20.09
C ILE A 40 -6.46 0.65 20.32
N ASN A 41 -6.07 0.23 21.52
CA ASN A 41 -6.25 -1.14 21.97
C ASN A 41 -7.72 -1.32 22.37
N TRP A 42 -8.51 -2.06 21.59
CA TRP A 42 -9.97 -2.12 21.78
C TRP A 42 -10.39 -2.91 23.02
N LYS A 43 -9.52 -3.80 23.53
CA LYS A 43 -9.78 -4.55 24.77
C LYS A 43 -9.59 -3.67 26.00
N THR A 44 -8.51 -2.89 26.03
CA THR A 44 -8.19 -2.00 27.16
C THR A 44 -8.84 -0.62 27.02
N ASN A 45 -9.31 -0.28 25.82
CA ASN A 45 -9.79 1.05 25.43
C ASN A 45 -8.73 2.14 25.62
N ALA A 46 -7.44 1.77 25.55
CA ALA A 46 -6.31 2.69 25.66
C ALA A 46 -5.91 3.23 24.27
N VAL A 47 -5.74 4.55 24.15
CA VAL A 47 -5.16 5.18 22.96
C VAL A 47 -3.65 5.05 23.09
N VAL A 48 -3.08 4.08 22.37
CA VAL A 48 -1.66 3.71 22.46
C VAL A 48 -0.79 4.55 21.53
N TRP A 49 -1.39 5.17 20.52
CA TRP A 49 -0.71 6.10 19.63
C TRP A 49 -1.71 7.08 19.02
N GLN A 50 -1.30 8.32 18.78
CA GLN A 50 -2.09 9.29 18.03
C GLN A 50 -1.16 10.24 17.29
N TYR A 51 -1.66 10.83 16.20
CA TYR A 51 -0.92 11.77 15.38
C TYR A 51 -1.65 13.11 15.34
N GLY A 52 -0.88 14.21 15.46
CA GLY A 52 -1.38 15.56 15.62
C GLY A 52 -2.23 16.08 14.44
N PRO A 53 -2.89 17.24 14.61
CA PRO A 53 -3.66 17.86 13.54
C PRO A 53 -2.72 18.25 12.38
N SER A 54 -3.22 18.17 11.14
CA SER A 54 -2.54 18.64 9.91
C SER A 54 -1.73 17.62 9.11
N VAL A 55 -2.12 16.35 9.14
CA VAL A 55 -1.28 15.31 8.56
C VAL A 55 -1.90 14.74 7.31
N TRP A 56 -1.19 14.91 6.21
CA TRP A 56 -1.56 14.37 4.92
C TRP A 56 -0.90 13.01 4.80
N GLY A 57 -1.70 11.94 4.91
CA GLY A 57 -1.18 10.60 4.72
C GLY A 57 -2.20 9.49 4.91
N GLN A 58 -1.78 8.29 4.53
CA GLN A 58 -2.49 7.05 4.82
C GLN A 58 -1.82 6.35 6.00
N PHE A 59 -2.63 5.74 6.87
CA PHE A 59 -2.18 5.12 8.11
C PHE A 59 -2.43 3.61 8.04
N LEU A 60 -1.43 2.82 8.43
CA LEU A 60 -1.50 1.35 8.43
C LEU A 60 -0.80 0.79 9.65
N ILE A 61 -1.40 -0.15 10.38
CA ILE A 61 -0.68 -0.93 11.39
C ILE A 61 0.20 -1.95 10.68
N MET A 62 1.51 -1.90 10.92
CA MET A 62 2.44 -2.90 10.40
C MET A 62 2.46 -4.14 11.28
N ASP A 63 2.60 -3.94 12.58
CA ASP A 63 2.68 -4.98 13.59
C ASP A 63 2.19 -4.41 14.94
N PRO A 64 2.16 -5.20 16.04
CA PRO A 64 1.63 -4.74 17.31
C PRO A 64 2.32 -3.53 17.95
N SER A 65 3.49 -3.09 17.46
CA SER A 65 4.23 -1.96 18.03
C SER A 65 4.54 -0.87 16.99
N HIS A 66 4.15 -1.03 15.73
CA HIS A 66 4.49 -0.08 14.68
C HIS A 66 3.30 0.32 13.81
N VAL A 67 3.20 1.63 13.56
CA VAL A 67 2.28 2.22 12.59
C VAL A 67 3.06 2.88 11.47
N LEU A 68 2.60 2.68 10.24
CA LEU A 68 3.14 3.31 9.04
C LEU A 68 2.29 4.50 8.67
N ILE A 69 2.95 5.59 8.30
CA ILE A 69 2.34 6.74 7.62
C ILE A 69 2.97 6.84 6.23
N PHE A 70 2.14 6.88 5.20
CA PHE A 70 2.58 7.17 3.84
C PHE A 70 2.12 8.56 3.41
N ASN A 71 3.07 9.40 2.98
CA ASN A 71 2.82 10.72 2.42
C ASN A 71 3.73 10.99 1.20
N ASP A 72 3.74 12.24 0.74
CA ASP A 72 4.55 12.71 -0.40
C ASP A 72 6.07 12.61 -0.20
N ARG A 73 6.54 12.58 1.05
CA ARG A 73 7.96 12.38 1.40
C ARG A 73 8.35 10.89 1.51
N GLY A 74 7.38 9.99 1.66
CA GLY A 74 7.59 8.54 1.66
C GLY A 74 6.95 7.81 2.82
N VAL A 75 7.59 6.73 3.27
CA VAL A 75 7.05 5.84 4.31
C VAL A 75 7.71 6.15 5.63
N PHE A 76 6.92 6.53 6.61
CA PHE A 76 7.34 6.81 7.98
C PHE A 76 6.87 5.68 8.88
N VAL A 77 7.73 5.21 9.78
CA VAL A 77 7.41 4.23 10.81
C VAL A 77 7.46 4.91 12.15
N TYR A 78 6.40 4.76 12.92
CA TYR A 78 6.32 5.19 14.31
C TYR A 78 6.21 3.97 15.20
N GLU A 79 6.89 4.02 16.34
CA GLU A 79 6.81 3.00 17.37
C GLU A 79 5.79 3.43 18.45
N PHE A 80 5.10 2.45 19.03
CA PHE A 80 4.23 2.65 20.19
C PHE A 80 4.18 1.39 21.07
N ASP A 81 3.81 1.58 22.33
CA ASP A 81 3.60 0.48 23.28
C ASP A 81 2.12 0.03 23.26
N PRO A 82 1.81 -1.19 22.78
CA PRO A 82 0.42 -1.68 22.73
C PRO A 82 -0.19 -1.93 24.12
N ASP A 83 0.64 -2.05 25.15
CA ASP A 83 0.25 -2.31 26.54
C ASP A 83 0.22 -1.04 27.40
N ALA A 84 0.34 0.14 26.76
CA ALA A 84 0.29 1.42 27.44
C ALA A 84 -0.98 1.57 28.32
N PRO A 85 -0.84 2.09 29.55
CA PRO A 85 -1.95 2.14 30.50
C PRO A 85 -3.05 3.07 30.03
N ARG A 86 -4.31 2.63 30.16
CA ARG A 86 -5.51 3.42 29.79
C ARG A 86 -5.58 4.80 30.44
N ALA A 87 -4.98 4.97 31.63
CA ALA A 87 -5.11 6.19 32.42
C ALA A 87 -4.58 7.45 31.71
N ILE A 88 -3.65 7.30 30.75
CA ILE A 88 -3.00 8.41 30.07
C ILE A 88 -2.98 8.11 28.56
N PRO A 89 -3.73 8.85 27.73
CA PRO A 89 -3.61 8.75 26.28
C PRO A 89 -2.18 9.05 25.85
N ALA A 90 -1.65 8.31 24.87
CA ALA A 90 -0.35 8.60 24.30
C ALA A 90 -0.30 10.05 23.79
N PRO A 91 0.79 10.80 24.00
CA PRO A 91 0.92 12.15 23.43
C PRO A 91 0.85 12.08 21.90
N PRO A 92 0.33 13.12 21.22
CA PRO A 92 0.37 13.17 19.77
C PRO A 92 1.80 13.14 19.26
N ALA A 93 2.10 12.16 18.41
CA ALA A 93 3.34 12.11 17.68
C ALA A 93 3.39 13.25 16.64
N THR A 94 4.62 13.69 16.39
CA THR A 94 5.00 14.77 15.49
C THR A 94 5.80 14.23 14.32
N ASP A 95 6.10 15.10 13.35
CA ASP A 95 6.95 14.78 12.20
C ASP A 95 8.40 14.40 12.60
N GLU A 96 8.79 14.54 13.86
CA GLU A 96 10.14 14.21 14.36
C GLU A 96 10.19 12.89 15.14
N ASP A 97 9.02 12.34 15.51
CA ASP A 97 8.91 11.17 16.38
C ASP A 97 8.98 9.82 15.63
N TYR A 98 9.22 9.84 14.31
CA TYR A 98 9.39 8.60 13.55
C TYR A 98 10.69 7.90 13.94
N VAL A 99 10.65 6.56 13.94
CA VAL A 99 11.81 5.70 14.16
C VAL A 99 12.53 5.35 12.85
N LEU A 100 11.82 5.39 11.72
CA LEU A 100 12.36 5.15 10.39
C LEU A 100 11.58 5.95 9.34
N HIS A 101 12.29 6.57 8.40
CA HIS A 101 11.74 7.22 7.21
C HIS A 101 12.42 6.64 5.97
N LEU A 102 11.62 6.04 5.08
CA LEU A 102 12.05 5.52 3.79
C LEU A 102 11.63 6.52 2.71
N ALA A 103 12.58 7.31 2.23
CA ALA A 103 12.30 8.40 1.29
C ALA A 103 11.94 7.87 -0.10
N LEU A 104 10.98 8.51 -0.77
CA LEU A 104 10.64 8.25 -2.18
C LEU A 104 11.73 8.77 -3.13
N PRO A 105 11.72 8.35 -4.42
CA PRO A 105 12.58 8.96 -5.41
C PRO A 105 12.27 10.46 -5.52
N ARG A 106 13.31 11.27 -5.69
CA ARG A 106 13.20 12.72 -5.70
C ARG A 106 12.30 13.20 -6.85
N LEU A 107 11.29 14.02 -6.52
CA LEU A 107 10.43 14.67 -7.51
C LEU A 107 11.13 15.86 -8.16
N LYS A 108 10.72 16.22 -9.38
CA LYS A 108 11.07 17.51 -9.98
C LYS A 108 10.34 18.64 -9.26
N GLU A 109 10.91 19.85 -9.29
CA GLU A 109 10.36 21.04 -8.61
C GLU A 109 8.89 21.35 -8.95
N ASN A 110 8.45 20.99 -10.15
CA ASN A 110 7.08 21.24 -10.63
C ASN A 110 6.19 19.99 -10.60
N SER A 111 6.54 19.00 -9.77
CA SER A 111 5.80 17.75 -9.60
C SER A 111 5.40 17.55 -8.14
N GLU A 112 4.17 17.12 -7.92
CA GLU A 112 3.61 16.91 -6.58
C GLU A 112 2.79 15.62 -6.51
N VAL A 113 2.85 14.93 -5.37
CA VAL A 113 1.98 13.77 -5.12
C VAL A 113 0.57 14.30 -4.81
N VAL A 114 -0.36 14.08 -5.73
CA VAL A 114 -1.76 14.56 -5.59
C VAL A 114 -2.69 13.52 -5.00
N SER A 115 -2.33 12.24 -5.10
CA SER A 115 -3.10 11.17 -4.50
C SER A 115 -2.22 10.03 -4.04
N SER A 116 -2.52 9.53 -2.85
CA SER A 116 -1.95 8.31 -2.31
C SER A 116 -3.02 7.40 -1.75
N ARG A 117 -2.88 6.10 -1.98
CA ARG A 117 -3.70 5.07 -1.34
C ARG A 117 -2.81 3.91 -0.94
N SER A 118 -2.90 3.50 0.32
CA SER A 118 -2.34 2.24 0.78
C SER A 118 -3.39 1.14 0.63
N TYR A 119 -2.96 -0.02 0.17
CA TYR A 119 -3.83 -1.18 0.08
C TYR A 119 -3.31 -2.23 1.04
N GLU A 120 -4.23 -2.68 1.88
CA GLU A 120 -3.93 -3.61 2.96
C GLU A 120 -4.06 -5.04 2.48
N GLN A 121 -3.33 -5.93 3.14
CA GLN A 121 -3.69 -7.33 3.14
C GLN A 121 -5.00 -7.54 3.89
N GLY A 122 -5.66 -8.67 3.61
CA GLY A 122 -6.80 -9.14 4.39
C GLY A 122 -6.51 -9.24 5.90
N PRO A 123 -7.47 -9.75 6.69
CA PRO A 123 -7.38 -9.78 8.15
C PRO A 123 -6.05 -10.38 8.62
N ARG A 124 -5.23 -9.58 9.31
CA ARG A 124 -3.98 -10.04 9.91
C ARG A 124 -4.28 -10.82 11.18
N TYR A 125 -3.84 -12.08 11.18
CA TYR A 125 -3.96 -12.98 12.33
C TYR A 125 -2.96 -12.60 13.42
N LEU A 126 -3.38 -12.66 14.68
CA LEU A 126 -2.47 -12.60 15.83
C LEU A 126 -1.53 -13.80 15.83
N THR A 127 -0.36 -13.67 16.46
CA THR A 127 0.55 -14.80 16.65
C THR A 127 -0.10 -15.95 17.42
N SER A 128 -1.04 -15.64 18.32
CA SER A 128 -1.84 -16.61 19.06
C SER A 128 -2.98 -17.25 18.25
N ASP A 129 -3.37 -16.63 17.13
CA ASP A 129 -4.43 -17.19 16.29
C ASP A 129 -3.92 -18.47 15.62
N ARG A 130 -4.81 -19.46 15.55
CA ARG A 130 -4.55 -20.74 14.88
C ARG A 130 -5.50 -20.92 13.70
N PRO A 131 -5.42 -20.06 12.68
CA PRO A 131 -6.24 -20.27 11.49
C PRO A 131 -5.79 -21.56 10.79
N PHE A 132 -6.72 -22.23 10.10
CA PHE A 132 -6.38 -23.40 9.28
C PHE A 132 -5.39 -23.06 8.16
N PHE A 133 -5.37 -21.79 7.73
CA PHE A 133 -4.45 -21.23 6.77
C PHE A 133 -3.83 -19.94 7.33
N ARG A 134 -2.51 -19.86 7.38
CA ARG A 134 -1.77 -18.68 7.83
C ARG A 134 -0.83 -18.25 6.71
N GLU A 135 -1.01 -17.03 6.22
CA GLU A 135 -0.05 -16.42 5.31
C GLU A 135 1.29 -16.23 6.03
N ASN A 136 2.40 -16.39 5.29
CA ASN A 136 3.72 -16.16 5.87
C ASN A 136 3.94 -14.65 5.99
N PRO A 137 4.04 -14.09 7.22
CA PRO A 137 4.17 -12.65 7.43
C PRO A 137 5.48 -12.06 6.91
N ASP A 138 6.45 -12.89 6.53
CA ASP A 138 7.70 -12.47 5.89
C ASP A 138 7.56 -12.27 4.38
N LEU A 139 6.47 -12.76 3.81
CA LEU A 139 6.13 -12.58 2.40
C LEU A 139 5.17 -11.42 2.18
N ASP A 140 4.67 -10.82 3.26
CA ASP A 140 3.71 -9.73 3.21
C ASP A 140 4.30 -8.48 2.53
N VAL A 141 3.47 -7.77 1.78
CA VAL A 141 3.86 -6.53 1.11
C VAL A 141 2.91 -5.39 1.43
N LEU A 142 3.46 -4.20 1.40
CA LEU A 142 2.75 -2.93 1.32
C LEU A 142 2.64 -2.53 -0.16
N ALA A 143 1.43 -2.27 -0.64
CA ALA A 143 1.22 -1.67 -1.96
C ALA A 143 0.71 -0.24 -1.82
N LEU A 144 1.41 0.69 -2.45
CA LEU A 144 1.09 2.12 -2.44
C LEU A 144 0.78 2.57 -3.86
N TYR A 145 -0.44 3.01 -4.11
CA TYR A 145 -0.76 3.75 -5.33
C TYR A 145 -0.35 5.20 -5.13
N ILE A 146 0.40 5.73 -6.10
CA ILE A 146 0.92 7.09 -6.10
C ILE A 146 0.48 7.75 -7.42
N GLU A 147 -0.18 8.89 -7.32
CA GLU A 147 -0.51 9.73 -8.46
C GLU A 147 0.29 11.03 -8.34
N ILE A 148 1.11 11.29 -9.35
CA ILE A 148 1.96 12.48 -9.40
C ILE A 148 1.44 13.39 -10.50
N PHE A 149 1.21 14.65 -10.16
CA PHE A 149 0.83 15.69 -11.11
C PHE A 149 2.07 16.51 -11.49
N THR A 150 2.29 16.71 -12.78
CA THR A 150 3.38 17.56 -13.29
C THR A 150 2.78 18.82 -13.92
N GLN A 151 3.04 19.99 -13.32
CA GLN A 151 2.44 21.26 -13.73
C GLN A 151 2.78 21.64 -15.19
N ARG A 152 3.99 21.30 -15.65
CA ARG A 152 4.50 21.68 -16.97
C ARG A 152 3.63 21.19 -18.13
N ASN A 153 3.12 19.97 -18.02
CA ASN A 153 2.37 19.30 -19.08
C ASN A 153 0.91 19.04 -18.70
N TYR A 154 0.50 19.48 -17.50
CA TYR A 154 -0.76 19.08 -16.87
C TYR A 154 -0.97 17.56 -16.88
N GLY A 155 0.13 16.82 -16.91
CA GLY A 155 0.17 15.37 -16.98
C GLY A 155 0.00 14.74 -15.61
N ARG A 156 -0.55 13.52 -15.60
CA ARG A 156 -0.63 12.67 -14.43
C ARG A 156 0.10 11.38 -14.72
N GLU A 157 1.06 11.06 -13.86
CA GLU A 157 1.73 9.76 -13.88
C GLU A 157 1.21 8.92 -12.72
N HIS A 158 0.91 7.66 -13.02
CA HIS A 158 0.35 6.70 -12.09
C HIS A 158 1.39 5.65 -11.76
N PHE A 159 1.60 5.39 -10.47
CA PHE A 159 2.58 4.43 -10.01
C PHE A 159 1.99 3.49 -8.96
N VAL A 160 2.56 2.29 -8.89
CA VAL A 160 2.39 1.38 -7.76
C VAL A 160 3.77 1.05 -7.20
N LEU A 161 3.97 1.37 -5.93
CA LEU A 161 5.16 0.99 -5.18
C LEU A 161 4.83 -0.22 -4.30
N VAL A 162 5.51 -1.33 -4.56
CA VAL A 162 5.39 -2.58 -3.79
C VAL A 162 6.61 -2.70 -2.88
N VAL A 163 6.38 -2.74 -1.56
CA VAL A 163 7.43 -2.81 -0.53
C VAL A 163 7.19 -4.03 0.34
N PRO A 164 8.04 -5.07 0.29
CA PRO A 164 7.99 -6.16 1.26
C PRO A 164 8.14 -5.63 2.69
N PHE A 165 7.31 -6.09 3.64
CA PHE A 165 7.46 -5.73 5.05
C PHE A 165 8.81 -6.19 5.61
N LYS A 166 9.37 -7.28 5.07
CA LYS A 166 10.73 -7.71 5.37
C LYS A 166 11.78 -6.61 5.12
N THR A 167 11.62 -5.80 4.08
CA THR A 167 12.51 -4.66 3.81
C THR A 167 12.45 -3.63 4.94
N ILE A 168 11.24 -3.29 5.39
CA ILE A 168 11.02 -2.31 6.47
C ILE A 168 11.60 -2.84 7.79
N ARG A 169 11.31 -4.10 8.14
CA ARG A 169 11.84 -4.75 9.35
C ARG A 169 13.36 -4.82 9.35
N ALA A 170 13.98 -5.22 8.23
CA ALA A 170 15.44 -5.27 8.12
C ALA A 170 16.09 -3.89 8.37
N ARG A 171 15.42 -2.79 7.99
CA ARG A 171 15.88 -1.42 8.26
C ARG A 171 15.72 -1.04 9.72
N LEU A 172 14.59 -1.37 10.35
CA LEU A 172 14.39 -1.18 11.79
C LEU A 172 15.44 -1.96 12.59
N GLU A 173 15.69 -3.22 12.23
CA GLU A 173 16.72 -4.05 12.86
C GLU A 173 18.11 -3.43 12.68
N ALA A 174 18.47 -2.97 11.48
CA ALA A 174 19.74 -2.29 11.26
C ALA A 174 19.90 -1.06 12.16
N LEU A 175 18.85 -0.25 12.30
CA LEU A 175 18.86 0.94 13.18
C LEU A 175 18.99 0.60 14.66
N ALA A 176 18.43 -0.53 15.10
CA ALA A 176 18.57 -0.99 16.48
C ALA A 176 20.04 -1.25 16.87
N HIS A 177 20.90 -1.60 15.91
CA HIS A 177 22.33 -1.84 16.11
C HIS A 177 23.20 -0.57 16.02
N VAL A 178 22.64 0.55 15.57
CA VAL A 178 23.35 1.85 15.49
C VAL A 178 23.39 2.52 16.87
N GLN A 179 24.46 3.26 17.17
CA GLN A 179 24.58 3.99 18.43
C GLN A 179 23.51 5.09 18.55
N PRO A 180 22.98 5.39 19.75
CA PRO A 180 21.89 6.36 19.92
C PRO A 180 22.13 7.73 19.29
N GLU A 181 23.38 8.22 19.32
CA GLU A 181 23.78 9.51 18.77
C GLU A 181 23.70 9.54 17.23
N GLU A 182 24.06 8.42 16.58
CA GLU A 182 24.04 8.28 15.13
C GLU A 182 22.63 7.93 14.60
N ARG A 183 21.78 7.33 15.45
CA ARG A 183 20.43 6.91 15.07
C ARG A 183 19.64 8.05 14.47
N GLN A 184 19.71 9.27 15.03
CA GLN A 184 18.93 10.42 14.54
C GLN A 184 19.26 10.77 13.08
N ILE A 185 20.53 10.64 12.68
CA ILE A 185 20.98 10.88 11.30
C ILE A 185 20.55 9.73 10.40
N SER A 186 20.60 8.49 10.91
CA SER A 186 20.29 7.29 10.14
C SER A 186 18.79 6.98 9.99
N ARG A 187 17.89 7.67 10.72
CA ARG A 187 16.45 7.38 10.64
C ARG A 187 15.88 7.62 9.24
N SER A 188 16.38 8.62 8.52
CA SER A 188 15.96 8.92 7.15
C SER A 188 16.88 8.23 6.16
N VAL A 189 16.34 7.26 5.42
CA VAL A 189 17.07 6.46 4.45
C VAL A 189 16.68 6.93 3.04
N PRO A 190 17.62 7.50 2.27
CA PRO A 190 17.36 7.96 0.91
C PRO A 190 17.11 6.79 -0.04
N TRP A 191 16.37 7.04 -1.13
CA TRP A 191 15.91 6.02 -2.07
C TRP A 191 17.03 5.12 -2.60
N ASP A 192 18.18 5.67 -2.95
CA ASP A 192 19.35 4.94 -3.46
C ASP A 192 19.87 3.86 -2.50
N GLN A 193 19.64 4.03 -1.19
CA GLN A 193 20.10 3.09 -0.18
C GLN A 193 19.10 1.95 0.11
N TRP A 194 17.80 2.13 -0.13
CA TRP A 194 16.78 1.13 0.22
C TRP A 194 15.84 0.74 -0.92
N GLY A 195 15.54 1.65 -1.84
CA GLY A 195 14.50 1.50 -2.85
C GLY A 195 14.87 0.52 -3.96
N SER A 196 16.12 0.58 -4.46
CA SER A 196 16.59 -0.25 -5.56
C SER A 196 16.32 -1.74 -5.32
N ASP A 197 16.89 -2.32 -4.27
CA ASP A 197 16.71 -3.76 -3.98
C ASP A 197 15.53 -4.06 -3.03
N GLY A 198 15.03 -3.04 -2.33
CA GLY A 198 14.03 -3.22 -1.27
C GLY A 198 12.59 -2.95 -1.68
N ALA A 199 12.35 -2.41 -2.88
CA ALA A 199 11.03 -2.11 -3.40
C ALA A 199 10.93 -2.34 -4.91
N ARG A 200 9.70 -2.49 -5.41
CA ARG A 200 9.39 -2.50 -6.85
C ARG A 200 8.50 -1.32 -7.20
N LEU A 201 8.95 -0.47 -8.11
CA LEU A 201 8.15 0.62 -8.65
C LEU A 201 7.61 0.18 -10.02
N LEU A 202 6.30 0.36 -10.20
CA LEU A 202 5.59 0.04 -11.43
C LEU A 202 4.98 1.33 -11.97
N LYS A 203 5.29 1.70 -13.22
CA LYS A 203 4.61 2.80 -13.90
C LYS A 203 3.39 2.26 -14.62
N LEU A 204 2.23 2.85 -14.37
CA LEU A 204 0.97 2.45 -14.98
C LEU A 204 0.59 3.43 -16.09
N GLY A 205 0.09 2.89 -17.21
CA GLY A 205 -0.46 3.68 -18.30
C GLY A 205 -1.82 4.30 -18.01
N ALA A 206 -2.48 3.90 -16.91
CA ALA A 206 -3.78 4.41 -16.48
C ALA A 206 -3.94 4.29 -14.95
N SER A 207 -4.94 4.96 -14.39
CA SER A 207 -5.31 4.76 -12.98
C SER A 207 -5.98 3.39 -12.79
N PRO A 208 -5.56 2.56 -11.82
CA PRO A 208 -6.16 1.25 -11.59
C PRO A 208 -7.54 1.40 -10.94
N HIS A 209 -8.42 0.44 -11.21
CA HIS A 209 -9.77 0.45 -10.64
C HIS A 209 -9.77 0.29 -9.11
N GLY A 210 -8.92 -0.59 -8.59
CA GLY A 210 -8.70 -0.81 -7.16
C GLY A 210 -7.64 -1.88 -6.93
N ILE A 211 -6.60 -1.57 -6.17
CA ILE A 211 -5.52 -2.53 -5.91
C ILE A 211 -5.95 -3.48 -4.79
N SER A 212 -5.55 -4.73 -4.86
CA SER A 212 -5.71 -5.67 -3.75
C SER A 212 -4.39 -6.38 -3.46
N VAL A 213 -4.13 -6.65 -2.18
CA VAL A 213 -2.88 -7.24 -1.71
C VAL A 213 -3.19 -8.51 -0.92
N MET A 214 -2.40 -9.55 -1.14
CA MET A 214 -2.47 -10.79 -0.37
C MET A 214 -1.11 -11.47 -0.36
N GLY A 215 -0.55 -11.73 0.83
CA GLY A 215 0.83 -12.17 0.97
C GLY A 215 1.78 -11.26 0.18
N SER A 216 2.53 -11.89 -0.73
CA SER A 216 3.48 -11.27 -1.65
C SER A 216 2.89 -10.75 -2.95
N ARG A 217 1.58 -10.92 -3.16
CA ARG A 217 0.91 -10.68 -4.43
C ARG A 217 0.11 -9.40 -4.38
N VAL A 218 0.21 -8.63 -5.46
CA VAL A 218 -0.52 -7.39 -5.67
C VAL A 218 -1.29 -7.51 -6.98
N ALA A 219 -2.62 -7.42 -6.94
CA ALA A 219 -3.45 -7.38 -8.14
C ALA A 219 -3.80 -5.93 -8.49
N ILE A 220 -3.56 -5.58 -9.75
CA ILE A 220 -3.70 -4.25 -10.32
C ILE A 220 -4.70 -4.37 -11.50
N PRO A 221 -5.99 -4.12 -11.27
CA PRO A 221 -7.01 -4.13 -12.31
C PRO A 221 -7.04 -2.81 -13.09
N PHE A 222 -7.31 -2.92 -14.37
CA PHE A 222 -7.68 -1.84 -15.25
C PHE A 222 -9.06 -2.14 -15.84
N ARG A 223 -9.96 -1.17 -15.69
CA ARG A 223 -11.28 -1.26 -16.29
C ARG A 223 -11.19 -0.76 -17.73
N ASP A 224 -11.71 -1.56 -18.65
CA ASP A 224 -11.94 -1.10 -20.01
C ASP A 224 -13.23 -0.27 -20.04
N TYR A 225 -13.10 1.03 -20.33
CA TYR A 225 -14.25 1.92 -20.43
C TYR A 225 -15.01 1.77 -21.75
N ALA A 226 -14.39 1.20 -22.79
CA ALA A 226 -15.07 0.81 -24.02
C ALA A 226 -15.82 -0.52 -23.86
N SER A 227 -15.36 -1.42 -22.98
CA SER A 227 -16.01 -2.68 -22.66
C SER A 227 -16.15 -2.88 -21.14
N LEU A 228 -17.26 -2.35 -20.62
CA LEU A 228 -17.62 -2.35 -19.20
C LEU A 228 -17.65 -3.74 -18.52
N ASN A 229 -17.75 -4.81 -19.31
CA ASN A 229 -17.80 -6.19 -18.86
C ASN A 229 -16.44 -6.87 -18.87
N THR A 230 -15.37 -6.15 -19.23
CA THR A 230 -14.01 -6.68 -19.26
C THR A 230 -13.09 -5.93 -18.32
N MET A 231 -12.18 -6.68 -17.70
CA MET A 231 -11.19 -6.15 -16.78
C MET A 231 -9.85 -6.82 -17.07
N ASP A 232 -8.85 -6.00 -17.35
CA ASP A 232 -7.47 -6.40 -17.52
C ASP A 232 -6.79 -6.38 -16.14
N ILE A 233 -6.17 -7.47 -15.73
CA ILE A 233 -5.70 -7.60 -14.34
C ILE A 233 -4.28 -8.14 -14.34
N TYR A 234 -3.39 -7.37 -13.74
CA TYR A 234 -2.00 -7.75 -13.56
C TYR A 234 -1.77 -8.19 -12.12
N ILE A 235 -1.27 -9.40 -11.93
CA ILE A 235 -0.84 -9.90 -10.63
C ILE A 235 0.68 -9.81 -10.58
N VAL A 236 1.19 -9.00 -9.66
CA VAL A 236 2.61 -8.85 -9.38
C VAL A 236 2.95 -9.62 -8.11
N ASP A 237 3.85 -10.58 -8.19
CA ASP A 237 4.28 -11.44 -7.08
C ASP A 237 5.77 -11.23 -6.80
N VAL A 238 6.10 -10.69 -5.63
CA VAL A 238 7.49 -10.35 -5.24
C VAL A 238 8.13 -11.39 -4.31
N ARG A 239 7.64 -12.65 -4.31
CA ARG A 239 8.27 -13.71 -3.51
C ARG A 239 9.75 -13.85 -3.85
N PRO A 240 10.62 -14.02 -2.82
CA PRO A 240 12.00 -14.44 -3.04
C PRO A 240 12.03 -15.70 -3.91
N LYS A 241 13.03 -15.80 -4.77
CA LYS A 241 13.22 -16.99 -5.63
C LYS A 241 13.37 -18.21 -4.71
N SER A 242 12.52 -19.22 -4.87
CA SER A 242 12.83 -20.54 -4.31
C SER A 242 13.88 -21.19 -5.20
N GLU A 243 14.84 -21.91 -4.63
CA GLU A 243 15.90 -22.61 -5.40
C GLU A 243 15.35 -23.59 -6.44
N GLN A 244 14.11 -24.06 -6.24
CA GLN A 244 13.40 -24.98 -7.13
C GLN A 244 12.67 -24.30 -8.29
N GLU A 245 12.41 -22.98 -8.19
CA GLU A 245 11.77 -22.21 -9.24
C GLU A 245 12.83 -21.39 -9.98
N SER A 246 13.60 -22.06 -10.83
CA SER A 246 14.44 -21.34 -11.78
C SER A 246 13.52 -20.59 -12.74
N PHE A 247 13.54 -19.25 -12.71
CA PHE A 247 12.91 -18.35 -13.71
C PHE A 247 13.53 -18.44 -15.10
N VAL A 248 14.16 -19.57 -15.42
CA VAL A 248 14.77 -19.86 -16.69
C VAL A 248 13.64 -20.30 -17.61
N GLY A 249 12.93 -19.34 -18.22
CA GLY A 249 12.02 -19.65 -19.32
C GLY A 249 10.75 -18.80 -19.47
N CYS A 250 10.39 -17.95 -18.52
CA CYS A 250 9.38 -16.91 -18.76
C CYS A 250 10.10 -15.60 -19.01
N ASP A 251 10.14 -15.20 -20.28
CA ASP A 251 10.72 -13.94 -20.73
C ASP A 251 10.41 -12.80 -19.76
N ARG A 252 11.46 -12.09 -19.36
CA ARG A 252 11.36 -10.81 -18.65
C ARG A 252 10.68 -9.72 -19.51
N ASP A 253 10.37 -10.04 -20.76
CA ASP A 253 9.64 -9.23 -21.73
C ASP A 253 8.11 -9.51 -21.69
N VAL A 254 7.49 -9.38 -20.52
CA VAL A 254 6.02 -9.22 -20.45
C VAL A 254 5.58 -7.89 -21.09
N SER A 255 6.53 -7.00 -21.39
CA SER A 255 6.32 -5.63 -21.88
C SER A 255 5.78 -5.52 -23.32
N SER A 256 5.61 -6.62 -24.06
CA SER A 256 5.09 -6.52 -25.45
C SER A 256 4.21 -7.68 -25.94
N ALA A 257 4.18 -8.83 -25.25
CA ALA A 257 3.57 -10.05 -25.80
C ALA A 257 2.12 -10.32 -25.36
N LEU A 258 1.62 -9.66 -24.31
CA LEU A 258 0.23 -9.81 -23.87
C LEU A 258 -0.51 -8.58 -24.38
N GLY A 259 -1.25 -8.72 -25.49
CA GLY A 259 -2.02 -7.67 -26.16
C GLY A 259 -3.15 -7.09 -25.32
N ALA A 260 -2.85 -6.65 -24.10
CA ALA A 260 -3.70 -5.90 -23.22
C ALA A 260 -3.82 -4.48 -23.80
N PRO A 261 -5.02 -4.11 -24.28
CA PRO A 261 -5.20 -2.81 -24.92
C PRO A 261 -5.09 -1.67 -23.91
N HIS A 262 -5.28 -1.92 -22.61
CA HIS A 262 -5.43 -0.89 -21.58
C HIS A 262 -4.55 -1.15 -20.35
N GLY A 263 -3.95 -0.09 -19.82
CA GLY A 263 -3.20 -0.15 -18.55
C GLY A 263 -1.85 -0.85 -18.65
N VAL A 264 -1.06 -0.53 -19.68
CA VAL A 264 0.33 -1.03 -19.80
C VAL A 264 1.08 -0.74 -18.51
N ILE A 265 1.71 -1.76 -17.94
CA ILE A 265 2.59 -1.62 -16.78
C ILE A 265 4.03 -1.66 -17.28
N ASP A 266 4.75 -0.54 -17.14
CA ASP A 266 6.19 -0.53 -17.25
C ASP A 266 6.79 -0.98 -15.91
N ALA A 267 7.35 -2.18 -15.94
CA ALA A 267 8.04 -2.83 -14.85
C ALA A 267 9.51 -3.05 -15.19
N SER A 268 10.13 -2.13 -15.93
CA SER A 268 11.58 -2.14 -16.20
C SER A 268 12.38 -1.97 -14.91
N ASP A 269 13.58 -2.55 -14.85
CA ASP A 269 14.46 -2.39 -13.66
C ASP A 269 14.93 -0.93 -13.49
N THR A 270 15.02 -0.16 -14.58
CA THR A 270 15.20 1.29 -14.54
C THR A 270 14.16 1.94 -15.43
N ILE A 271 13.28 2.75 -14.82
CA ILE A 271 12.25 3.49 -15.54
C ILE A 271 12.84 4.85 -15.96
N GLN A 272 13.00 5.06 -17.26
CA GLN A 272 13.57 6.28 -17.84
C GLN A 272 12.47 7.22 -18.35
N GLY A 273 12.85 8.47 -18.63
CA GLY A 273 11.95 9.44 -19.27
C GLY A 273 10.75 9.87 -18.42
N LEU A 274 10.84 9.72 -17.09
CA LEU A 274 9.78 10.13 -16.17
C LEU A 274 9.67 11.66 -16.13
N GLU A 275 8.45 12.17 -16.22
CA GLU A 275 8.19 13.60 -16.12
C GLU A 275 8.25 14.06 -14.66
N SER A 276 7.80 13.20 -13.75
CA SER A 276 7.63 13.45 -12.32
C SER A 276 8.92 13.42 -11.51
N PHE A 277 9.87 12.54 -11.85
CA PHE A 277 11.07 12.29 -11.04
C PHE A 277 12.31 12.99 -11.60
N ALA A 278 13.15 13.52 -10.70
CA ALA A 278 14.36 14.25 -11.06
C ALA A 278 15.38 13.38 -11.82
N GLU A 279 15.40 12.09 -11.52
CA GLU A 279 16.34 11.11 -12.06
C GLU A 279 15.59 9.84 -12.49
N PRO A 280 16.17 9.01 -13.39
CA PRO A 280 15.65 7.67 -13.64
C PRO A 280 15.53 6.87 -12.34
N VAL A 281 14.42 6.16 -12.17
CA VAL A 281 14.18 5.38 -10.94
C VAL A 281 14.54 3.93 -11.18
N THR A 282 15.47 3.41 -10.39
CA THR A 282 15.89 2.00 -10.45
C THR A 282 15.23 1.20 -9.34
N THR A 283 14.65 0.04 -9.69
CA THR A 283 14.12 -0.99 -8.79
C THR A 283 14.42 -2.38 -9.33
N THR A 284 15.24 -3.12 -8.61
CA THR A 284 15.78 -4.45 -8.93
C THR A 284 15.17 -5.55 -8.09
N LEU A 285 14.23 -5.24 -7.18
CA LEU A 285 13.47 -6.24 -6.42
C LEU A 285 12.86 -7.26 -7.40
N PRO A 286 13.19 -8.58 -7.26
CA PRO A 286 12.67 -9.60 -8.15
C PRO A 286 11.16 -9.72 -8.06
N TYR A 287 10.51 -9.96 -9.20
CA TYR A 287 9.06 -10.12 -9.28
C TYR A 287 8.67 -11.13 -10.37
N ARG A 288 7.42 -11.58 -10.31
CA ARG A 288 6.70 -12.27 -11.38
C ARG A 288 5.50 -11.43 -11.72
N MET A 289 5.16 -11.35 -13.00
CA MET A 289 3.92 -10.71 -13.43
C MET A 289 3.08 -11.69 -14.23
N THR A 290 1.81 -11.79 -13.90
CA THR A 290 0.82 -12.57 -14.63
C THR A 290 -0.30 -11.65 -15.07
N TYR A 291 -0.70 -11.75 -16.33
CA TYR A 291 -1.86 -11.03 -16.86
C TYR A 291 -3.04 -11.97 -16.97
N LEU A 292 -4.20 -11.48 -16.50
CA LEU A 292 -5.48 -12.15 -16.58
C LEU A 292 -6.49 -11.19 -17.21
N LYS A 293 -7.28 -11.69 -18.15
CA LYS A 293 -8.45 -10.97 -18.65
C LYS A 293 -9.71 -11.57 -18.07
N ALA A 294 -10.39 -10.83 -17.20
CA ALA A 294 -11.68 -11.22 -16.68
C ALA A 294 -12.79 -10.68 -17.59
N ARG A 295 -13.78 -11.52 -17.89
CA ARG A 295 -14.99 -11.13 -18.62
C ARG A 295 -16.22 -11.55 -17.83
N SER A 296 -17.18 -10.65 -17.71
CA SER A 296 -18.51 -10.95 -17.18
C SER A 296 -19.44 -11.27 -18.34
N ASP A 297 -20.07 -12.45 -18.33
CA ASP A 297 -20.99 -12.91 -19.39
C ASP A 297 -22.38 -12.23 -19.32
N GLY A 298 -22.63 -11.39 -18.32
CA GLY A 298 -23.90 -10.66 -18.19
C GLY A 298 -23.78 -9.21 -18.65
N GLU A 299 -24.61 -8.81 -19.64
CA GLU A 299 -24.73 -7.42 -20.11
C GLU A 299 -25.11 -6.42 -19.01
N SER A 300 -25.59 -6.93 -17.86
CA SER A 300 -26.11 -6.13 -16.76
C SER A 300 -25.32 -6.27 -15.46
N LYS A 301 -24.03 -6.66 -15.48
CA LYS A 301 -23.24 -6.82 -14.24
C LYS A 301 -21.91 -6.06 -14.32
N PHE A 302 -21.67 -5.21 -13.34
CA PHE A 302 -20.36 -4.56 -13.18
C PHE A 302 -19.60 -5.18 -12.02
N ALA A 303 -18.30 -5.38 -12.19
CA ALA A 303 -17.41 -5.66 -11.06
C ALA A 303 -17.48 -4.48 -10.08
N GLU A 304 -17.96 -4.74 -8.86
CA GLU A 304 -18.09 -3.73 -7.81
C GLU A 304 -16.90 -3.80 -6.87
N THR A 305 -16.51 -5.01 -6.47
CA THR A 305 -15.37 -5.23 -5.61
C THR A 305 -14.55 -6.42 -6.10
N GLN A 306 -13.28 -6.42 -5.75
CA GLN A 306 -12.34 -7.47 -6.12
C GLN A 306 -11.33 -7.64 -5.00
N GLY A 307 -10.83 -8.85 -4.87
CA GLY A 307 -9.81 -9.19 -3.87
C GLY A 307 -9.00 -10.39 -4.30
N LEU A 308 -7.71 -10.37 -3.99
CA LEU A 308 -6.90 -11.57 -3.99
C LEU A 308 -7.26 -12.44 -2.79
N THR A 309 -7.37 -13.74 -3.03
CA THR A 309 -7.59 -14.81 -2.05
C THR A 309 -6.60 -15.94 -2.30
N HIS A 310 -6.44 -16.84 -1.33
CA HIS A 310 -5.50 -17.96 -1.40
C HIS A 310 -5.69 -18.82 -2.66
N ASP A 311 -6.94 -18.99 -3.09
CA ASP A 311 -7.34 -19.76 -4.27
C ASP A 311 -7.24 -18.97 -5.59
N GLY A 312 -6.91 -17.68 -5.52
CA GLY A 312 -6.82 -16.80 -6.66
C GLY A 312 -7.63 -15.52 -6.49
N MET A 313 -7.99 -14.89 -7.59
CA MET A 313 -8.69 -13.61 -7.57
C MET A 313 -10.20 -13.82 -7.53
N VAL A 314 -10.86 -13.14 -6.60
CA VAL A 314 -12.32 -13.07 -6.50
C VAL A 314 -12.77 -11.71 -7.04
N ILE A 315 -13.74 -11.74 -7.95
CA ILE A 315 -14.38 -10.56 -8.51
C ILE A 315 -15.87 -10.66 -8.15
N ALA A 316 -16.34 -9.75 -7.30
CA ALA A 316 -17.75 -9.65 -6.97
C ALA A 316 -18.42 -8.66 -7.92
N CYS A 317 -19.41 -9.14 -8.65
CA CYS A 317 -20.16 -8.34 -9.61
C CYS A 317 -21.56 -8.03 -9.06
N SER A 318 -21.94 -6.76 -9.11
CA SER A 318 -23.30 -6.35 -8.78
C SER A 318 -24.16 -6.25 -10.02
N PRO A 319 -25.43 -6.71 -9.95
CA PRO A 319 -26.38 -6.45 -11.01
C PRO A 319 -26.61 -4.94 -11.11
N LEU A 320 -26.66 -4.42 -12.34
CA LEU A 320 -27.25 -3.14 -12.65
C LEU A 320 -28.65 -3.15 -12.02
N GLY A 321 -28.83 -2.36 -10.96
CA GLY A 321 -30.13 -2.19 -10.36
C GLY A 321 -31.10 -1.81 -11.47
N SER A 322 -32.12 -2.63 -11.70
CA SER A 322 -33.27 -2.22 -12.48
C SER A 322 -33.90 -1.08 -11.69
N THR A 323 -33.62 0.15 -12.09
CA THR A 323 -34.39 1.31 -11.65
C THR A 323 -35.81 1.10 -12.19
N THR A 324 -36.65 0.45 -11.39
CA THR A 324 -38.11 0.43 -11.53
C THR A 324 -38.68 1.69 -10.93
#